data_AF-A0A967TLG9-F1
#
_entry.id   AF-A0A967TLG9-F1
#
_cell.length_a   1.000
_cell.length_b   1.000
_cell.length_c   1.000
_cell.angle_alpha   90.00
_cell.angle_beta   90.00
_cell.angle_gamma   90.00
#
_symmetry.space_group_name_H-M   'P 1'
#
loop_
_entity.id
_entity.type
_entity.pdbx_description
1 polymer ?
#
loop_
_entity_poly.entity_id
_entity_poly.type
_entity_poly.pdbx_seq_one_letter_code
_entity_poly.pdbx_strand_id
1 'polypeptide(L)'
;MADVNRSTAPAAESGETREAPQGTRKWKGGRPILKLVGLVLLIGGGIALARLTPVGDLLSREGIDRGIALIRGSAWAPVIFVAAYGVAMALALPGSVLTLAGGALFGLGWGIVYNTLGANLGANAAFLVSRWLGREGVEKLAGDRLEKLDKATREYGFKSLLTLRLIPLVPFNALNFGTGLTAMSWGTYAAATVIGIFPGTVVYTMFADALLEGSRAASREAFIRMIVSGALLVLLSFLPTIVKKMNVKIANRTGLLLVVAFAAAASAGPGPGSALPVSRPPAETGDRVLPDPALLTEVLSSHLREHRVDYAALKENREPLDQYLEGLAATDPGELAAASRDARLAFWINAYNACMLRLVIDHYPLTEEKPSLLGRLRNALADRPENSVWRIPDVFTRKHCRVAGAGRSQDEIEHEIIRPMGEPRIHFAVNCAAASCPVLAEEAYVAEHLDEQLDRQVEIFMSRPEQYRLQEGNPPVLALNKVLDWYGEDFGGSEGVKRFFAGYEEAEGAGLLRDPATRVEYFEYDWTLNDAGR
;
A
#
# COMPACT_ATOMS: atom_id res chain seq x y z
N MET A 1 69.24 7.94 73.16
CA MET A 1 68.09 7.05 73.49
C MET A 1 66.87 7.95 73.58
N ALA A 2 66.00 7.91 72.58
CA ALA A 2 65.03 8.99 72.33
C ALA A 2 63.58 8.50 72.48
N ASP A 3 62.86 9.17 73.37
CA ASP A 3 61.45 9.02 73.67
C ASP A 3 60.66 10.07 72.88
N VAL A 4 59.73 9.66 72.00
CA VAL A 4 58.75 10.57 71.35
C VAL A 4 57.41 9.86 71.11
N ASN A 5 56.52 9.99 72.08
CA ASN A 5 55.17 10.58 72.04
C ASN A 5 54.22 10.42 70.82
N ARG A 6 52.96 10.14 71.20
CA ARG A 6 51.63 10.49 70.62
C ARG A 6 50.92 9.57 69.62
N SER A 7 49.96 8.88 70.22
CA SER A 7 48.69 8.33 69.72
C SER A 7 47.86 9.32 68.89
N THR A 8 47.26 8.78 67.84
CA THR A 8 46.48 9.44 66.80
C THR A 8 45.02 9.70 67.22
N ALA A 9 44.62 10.97 67.16
CA ALA A 9 43.24 11.38 66.92
C ALA A 9 43.12 11.82 65.44
N PRO A 10 41.91 11.81 64.89
CA PRO A 10 41.46 13.04 64.23
C PRO A 10 40.14 13.55 64.80
N ALA A 11 40.12 14.87 64.93
CA ALA A 11 39.02 15.70 65.37
C ALA A 11 37.99 15.94 64.26
N ALA A 12 36.83 16.42 64.69
CA ALA A 12 35.64 16.73 63.92
C ALA A 12 35.79 17.93 62.97
N GLU A 13 35.15 17.82 61.80
CA GLU A 13 34.61 18.92 60.99
C GLU A 13 33.16 18.52 60.65
N SER A 14 32.17 19.03 61.38
CA SER A 14 31.39 20.25 61.10
C SER A 14 30.44 20.10 59.90
N GLY A 15 29.20 19.73 60.24
CA GLY A 15 27.94 20.10 59.58
C GLY A 15 27.96 20.57 58.13
N GLU A 16 27.63 19.65 57.23
CA GLU A 16 26.80 19.98 56.08
C GLU A 16 25.40 19.43 56.34
N THR A 17 24.49 20.37 56.56
CA THR A 17 23.05 20.22 56.52
C THR A 17 22.65 19.32 55.36
N ARG A 18 22.05 18.16 55.66
CA ARG A 18 21.15 17.49 54.72
C ARG A 18 20.01 18.46 54.44
N GLU A 19 20.11 19.24 53.36
CA GLU A 19 18.97 19.94 52.79
C GLU A 19 17.88 18.90 52.53
N ALA A 20 16.78 19.02 53.27
CA ALA A 20 15.54 18.33 52.98
C ALA A 20 15.16 18.61 51.51
N PRO A 21 14.64 17.61 50.76
CA PRO A 21 14.25 17.84 49.39
C PRO A 21 13.25 19.00 49.32
N GLN A 22 13.65 20.02 48.57
CA GLN A 22 12.96 21.29 48.43
C GLN A 22 11.50 21.07 47.98
N GLY A 23 10.59 21.60 48.78
CA GLY A 23 9.33 22.20 48.33
C GLY A 23 8.29 21.28 47.72
N THR A 24 7.50 20.61 48.56
CA THR A 24 6.11 20.27 48.18
C THR A 24 5.37 21.58 47.94
N ARG A 25 5.24 21.98 46.68
CA ARG A 25 4.45 23.15 46.26
C ARG A 25 3.05 22.97 46.84
N LYS A 26 2.66 23.77 47.85
CA LYS A 26 1.29 23.74 48.41
C LYS A 26 0.32 24.26 47.35
N TRP A 27 -0.26 23.33 46.59
CA TRP A 27 -1.26 23.61 45.56
C TRP A 27 -2.55 24.14 46.19
N LYS A 28 -2.73 25.47 46.20
CA LYS A 28 -4.01 26.08 46.57
C LYS A 28 -5.02 25.94 45.41
N GLY A 29 -6.00 25.06 45.58
CA GLY A 29 -7.23 24.99 44.77
C GLY A 29 -7.27 23.89 43.69
N GLY A 30 -8.48 23.50 43.25
CA GLY A 30 -8.76 22.47 42.24
C GLY A 30 -8.33 22.79 40.80
N ARG A 31 -7.67 23.93 40.58
CA ARG A 31 -7.19 24.41 39.27
C ARG A 31 -6.31 23.38 38.51
N PRO A 32 -5.38 22.65 39.12
CA PRO A 32 -4.57 21.65 38.42
C PRO A 32 -5.39 20.48 37.86
N ILE A 33 -6.41 20.04 38.61
CA ILE A 33 -7.32 18.98 38.17
C ILE A 33 -8.20 19.49 37.03
N LEU A 34 -8.68 20.74 37.12
CA LEU A 34 -9.49 21.34 36.05
C LEU A 34 -8.71 21.49 34.74
N LYS A 35 -7.42 21.89 34.81
CA LYS A 35 -6.55 21.92 33.62
C LYS A 35 -6.33 20.52 33.03
N LEU A 36 -6.14 19.51 33.89
CA LEU A 36 -6.01 18.13 33.42
C LEU A 36 -7.29 17.62 32.76
N VAL A 37 -8.47 17.93 33.31
CA VAL A 37 -9.75 17.67 32.66
C VAL A 37 -9.81 18.38 31.32
N GLY A 38 -9.35 19.63 31.23
CA GLY A 38 -9.21 20.35 29.97
C GLY A 38 -8.32 19.65 28.94
N LEU A 39 -7.20 19.04 29.36
CA LEU A 39 -6.35 18.23 28.48
C LEU A 39 -7.08 16.97 28.00
N VAL A 40 -7.79 16.27 28.88
CA VAL A 40 -8.56 15.07 28.52
C VAL A 40 -9.68 15.43 27.56
N LEU A 41 -10.39 16.55 27.78
CA LEU A 41 -11.43 17.05 26.89
C LEU A 41 -10.87 17.51 25.54
N LEU A 42 -9.66 18.08 25.50
CA LEU A 42 -9.01 18.46 24.24
C LEU A 42 -8.65 17.24 23.41
N ILE A 43 -8.04 16.22 24.02
CA ILE A 43 -7.67 14.97 23.34
C ILE A 43 -8.95 14.21 22.92
N GLY A 44 -9.89 14.03 23.84
CA GLY A 44 -11.17 13.36 23.58
C GLY A 44 -12.02 14.12 22.57
N GLY A 45 -12.03 15.44 22.62
CA GLY A 45 -12.73 16.33 21.70
C GLY A 45 -12.12 16.30 20.30
N GLY A 46 -10.79 16.26 20.16
CA GLY A 46 -10.14 16.08 18.86
C GLY A 46 -10.43 14.71 18.22
N ILE A 47 -10.42 13.64 19.02
CA ILE A 47 -10.81 12.30 18.56
C ILE A 47 -12.30 12.26 18.19
N ALA A 48 -13.17 12.85 19.01
CA ALA A 48 -14.60 12.94 18.76
C ALA A 48 -14.90 13.78 17.51
N LEU A 49 -14.21 14.90 17.31
CA LEU A 49 -14.32 15.72 16.10
C LEU A 49 -13.99 14.89 14.85
N ALA A 50 -12.93 14.09 14.90
CA ALA A 50 -12.54 13.23 13.78
C ALA A 50 -13.52 12.08 13.50
N ARG A 51 -14.27 11.62 14.51
CA ARG A 51 -15.14 10.43 14.40
C ARG A 51 -16.63 10.75 14.26
N LEU A 52 -17.06 11.89 14.79
CA LEU A 52 -18.48 12.26 14.93
C LEU A 52 -18.88 13.46 14.06
N THR A 53 -17.93 14.13 13.40
CA THR A 53 -18.22 15.26 12.52
C THR A 53 -17.66 15.04 11.11
N PRO A 54 -18.19 15.76 10.09
CA PRO A 54 -17.68 15.71 8.72
C PRO A 54 -16.22 16.17 8.57
N VAL A 55 -15.58 16.67 9.63
CA VAL A 55 -14.13 16.93 9.64
C VAL A 55 -13.34 15.63 9.46
N GLY A 56 -13.90 14.48 9.86
CA GLY A 56 -13.36 13.17 9.50
C GLY A 56 -13.32 12.94 7.98
N ASP A 57 -14.30 13.47 7.26
CA ASP A 57 -14.35 13.38 5.79
C ASP A 57 -13.25 14.24 5.14
N LEU A 58 -12.74 15.28 5.79
CA LEU A 58 -11.56 16.03 5.33
C LEU A 58 -10.28 15.19 5.40
N LEU A 59 -10.26 14.14 6.23
CA LEU A 59 -9.18 13.15 6.31
C LEU A 59 -9.44 11.92 5.41
N SER A 60 -10.60 11.85 4.75
CA SER A 60 -10.89 10.82 3.75
C SER A 60 -10.22 11.14 2.42
N ARG A 61 -10.15 10.16 1.50
CA ARG A 61 -9.56 10.34 0.17
C ARG A 61 -10.17 11.54 -0.57
N GLU A 62 -11.50 11.64 -0.56
CA GLU A 62 -12.24 12.72 -1.23
C GLU A 62 -12.06 14.08 -0.56
N GLY A 63 -11.91 14.12 0.76
CA GLY A 63 -11.60 15.36 1.49
C GLY A 63 -10.18 15.84 1.25
N ILE A 64 -9.23 14.91 1.19
CA ILE A 64 -7.84 15.17 0.82
C ILE A 64 -7.82 15.70 -0.62
N ASP A 65 -8.49 15.05 -1.57
CA ASP A 65 -8.51 15.49 -2.97
C ASP A 65 -9.15 16.88 -3.14
N ARG A 66 -10.23 17.19 -2.40
CA ARG A 66 -10.84 18.54 -2.35
C ARG A 66 -9.89 19.57 -1.74
N GLY A 67 -9.25 19.24 -0.62
CA GLY A 67 -8.28 20.11 0.03
C GLY A 67 -7.07 20.38 -0.87
N ILE A 68 -6.58 19.35 -1.54
CA ILE A 68 -5.54 19.43 -2.57
C ILE A 68 -5.99 20.39 -3.67
N ALA A 69 -7.17 20.18 -4.27
CA ALA A 69 -7.67 21.01 -5.36
C ALA A 69 -7.80 22.49 -4.97
N LEU A 70 -8.19 22.79 -3.72
CA LEU A 70 -8.35 24.17 -3.23
C LEU A 70 -7.03 24.92 -3.05
N ILE A 71 -5.96 24.23 -2.66
CA ILE A 71 -4.65 24.86 -2.41
C ILE A 71 -3.66 24.69 -3.57
N ARG A 72 -3.92 23.75 -4.49
CA ARG A 72 -3.06 23.48 -5.65
C ARG A 72 -3.05 24.68 -6.58
N GLY A 73 -1.90 25.36 -6.65
CA GLY A 73 -1.70 26.61 -7.42
C GLY A 73 -1.56 27.87 -6.58
N SER A 74 -1.79 27.81 -5.26
CA SER A 74 -1.54 28.93 -4.35
C SER A 74 -0.10 28.94 -3.85
N ALA A 75 0.54 30.11 -3.85
CA ALA A 75 1.87 30.30 -3.24
C ALA A 75 1.90 30.00 -1.73
N TRP A 76 0.74 30.03 -1.07
CA TRP A 76 0.59 29.78 0.37
C TRP A 76 0.36 28.31 0.72
N ALA A 77 0.22 27.42 -0.27
CA ALA A 77 -0.08 26.00 -0.03
C ALA A 77 0.88 25.33 0.97
N PRO A 78 2.21 25.55 0.92
CA PRO A 78 3.13 24.97 1.90
C PRO A 78 2.89 25.46 3.33
N VAL A 79 2.64 26.76 3.50
CA VAL A 79 2.44 27.38 4.82
C VAL A 79 1.13 26.90 5.43
N ILE A 80 0.06 26.87 4.63
CA ILE A 80 -1.25 26.38 5.04
C ILE A 80 -1.16 24.91 5.43
N PHE A 81 -0.46 24.09 4.64
CA PHE A 81 -0.26 22.67 4.94
C PHE A 81 0.49 22.45 6.25
N VAL A 82 1.63 23.12 6.45
CA VAL A 82 2.43 23.00 7.69
C VAL A 82 1.63 23.45 8.91
N ALA A 83 0.87 24.56 8.80
CA ALA A 83 0.02 25.05 9.87
C ALA A 83 -1.12 24.08 10.20
N ALA A 84 -1.83 23.58 9.17
CA ALA A 84 -2.89 22.60 9.32
C ALA A 84 -2.37 21.30 9.95
N TYR A 85 -1.19 20.84 9.54
CA TYR A 85 -0.51 19.69 10.13
C TYR A 85 -0.27 19.94 11.63
N GLY A 86 0.32 21.07 11.97
CA GLY A 86 0.60 21.45 13.36
C GLY A 86 -0.64 21.45 14.24
N VAL A 87 -1.73 22.07 13.76
CA VAL A 87 -3.02 22.13 14.47
C VAL A 87 -3.62 20.73 14.64
N ALA A 88 -3.64 19.93 13.59
CA ALA A 88 -4.20 18.57 13.63
C ALA A 88 -3.51 17.70 14.69
N MET A 89 -2.18 17.78 14.81
CA MET A 89 -1.43 17.03 15.83
C MET A 89 -1.63 17.58 17.24
N ALA A 90 -1.77 18.90 17.39
CA ALA A 90 -2.13 19.49 18.67
C ALA A 90 -3.52 19.03 19.14
N LEU A 91 -4.42 18.67 18.22
CA LEU A 91 -5.73 18.08 18.48
C LEU A 91 -5.71 16.54 18.56
N ALA A 92 -4.52 15.92 18.63
CA ALA A 92 -4.34 14.47 18.71
C ALA A 92 -4.91 13.68 17.51
N LEU A 93 -5.02 14.29 16.34
CA LEU A 93 -5.39 13.60 15.09
C LEU A 93 -4.25 12.68 14.60
N PRO A 94 -4.51 11.68 13.74
CA PRO A 94 -3.48 10.81 13.19
C PRO A 94 -2.57 11.55 12.19
N GLY A 95 -1.26 11.64 12.49
CA GLY A 95 -0.29 12.34 11.62
C GLY A 95 0.04 11.61 10.33
N SER A 96 -0.15 10.29 10.27
CA SER A 96 0.14 9.46 9.09
C SER A 96 -0.63 9.94 7.85
N VAL A 97 -1.91 10.28 8.00
CA VAL A 97 -2.77 10.77 6.90
C VAL A 97 -2.19 12.06 6.29
N LEU A 98 -1.69 12.95 7.13
CA LEU A 98 -1.14 14.24 6.70
C LEU A 98 0.23 14.05 6.04
N THR A 99 1.07 13.14 6.55
CA THR A 99 2.33 12.77 5.89
C THR A 99 2.09 12.22 4.48
N LEU A 100 1.08 11.36 4.31
CA LEU A 100 0.69 10.85 2.99
C LEU A 100 0.23 11.99 2.07
N ALA A 101 -0.63 12.88 2.58
CA ALA A 101 -1.10 14.05 1.83
C ALA A 101 0.04 14.99 1.41
N GLY A 102 1.07 15.17 2.26
CA GLY A 102 2.23 15.99 1.92
C GLY A 102 3.07 15.40 0.78
N GLY A 103 3.23 14.08 0.74
CA GLY A 103 3.82 13.39 -0.42
C GLY A 103 2.99 13.59 -1.69
N ALA A 104 1.65 13.48 -1.56
CA ALA A 104 0.73 13.69 -2.67
C ALA A 104 0.75 15.10 -3.27
N LEU A 105 0.89 16.10 -2.40
CA LEU A 105 0.81 17.53 -2.73
C LEU A 105 2.09 18.07 -3.34
N PHE A 106 3.23 17.69 -2.77
CA PHE A 106 4.52 18.34 -2.99
C PHE A 106 5.58 17.38 -3.56
N GLY A 107 5.24 16.12 -3.79
CA GLY A 107 6.15 15.06 -4.22
C GLY A 107 7.18 14.69 -3.16
N LEU A 108 8.09 13.78 -3.47
CA LEU A 108 9.09 13.29 -2.53
C LEU A 108 9.96 14.40 -1.90
N GLY A 109 10.53 15.28 -2.72
CA GLY A 109 11.49 16.29 -2.26
C GLY A 109 10.88 17.30 -1.28
N TRP A 110 9.90 18.07 -1.75
CA TRP A 110 9.25 19.10 -0.94
C TRP A 110 8.28 18.51 0.10
N GLY A 111 7.69 17.35 -0.18
CA GLY A 111 6.86 16.62 0.78
C GLY A 111 7.65 16.27 2.04
N ILE A 112 8.90 15.77 1.94
CA ILE A 112 9.74 15.48 3.11
C ILE A 112 9.95 16.73 3.96
N VAL A 113 10.24 17.87 3.32
CA VAL A 113 10.51 19.15 4.02
C VAL A 113 9.25 19.60 4.78
N TYR A 114 8.11 19.70 4.10
CA TYR A 114 6.89 20.21 4.72
C TYR A 114 6.28 19.23 5.73
N ASN A 115 6.37 17.91 5.49
CA ASN A 115 5.99 16.89 6.47
C ASN A 115 6.85 16.98 7.72
N THR A 116 8.17 17.12 7.57
CA THR A 116 9.09 17.25 8.70
C THR A 116 8.77 18.52 9.50
N LEU A 117 8.52 19.66 8.84
CA LEU A 117 8.18 20.91 9.50
C LEU A 117 6.81 20.82 10.23
N GLY A 118 5.78 20.31 9.54
CA GLY A 118 4.44 20.14 10.09
C GLY A 118 4.40 19.17 11.28
N ALA A 119 5.05 18.01 11.14
CA ALA A 119 5.13 17.00 12.19
C ALA A 119 5.91 17.53 13.41
N ASN A 120 7.00 18.26 13.21
CA ASN A 120 7.73 18.88 14.32
C ASN A 120 6.92 19.99 14.99
N LEU A 121 6.27 20.87 14.22
CA LEU A 121 5.41 21.93 14.77
C LEU A 121 4.32 21.31 15.64
N GLY A 122 3.63 20.31 15.10
CA GLY A 122 2.55 19.59 15.78
C GLY A 122 3.00 18.83 17.03
N ALA A 123 4.12 18.10 16.94
CA ALA A 123 4.68 17.37 18.07
C ALA A 123 5.08 18.32 19.22
N ASN A 124 5.73 19.44 18.89
CA ASN A 124 6.09 20.45 19.88
C ASN A 124 4.86 21.14 20.48
N ALA A 125 3.83 21.43 19.68
CA ALA A 125 2.57 21.97 20.17
C ALA A 125 1.88 21.01 21.14
N ALA A 126 1.73 19.73 20.78
CA ALA A 126 1.15 18.70 21.64
C ALA A 126 1.92 18.55 22.96
N PHE A 127 3.25 18.55 22.91
CA PHE A 127 4.12 18.51 24.10
C PHE A 127 3.93 19.74 25.01
N LEU A 128 3.84 20.94 24.43
CA LEU A 128 3.63 22.19 25.17
C LEU A 128 2.25 22.24 25.79
N VAL A 129 1.20 21.86 25.04
CA VAL A 129 -0.18 21.79 25.51
C VAL A 129 -0.31 20.80 26.65
N SER A 130 0.25 19.58 26.53
CA SER A 130 0.18 18.60 27.60
C SER A 130 0.96 19.01 28.84
N ARG A 131 2.11 19.68 28.66
CA ARG A 131 2.88 20.23 29.79
C ARG A 131 2.16 21.37 30.50
N TRP A 132 1.49 22.24 29.75
CA TRP A 132 0.78 23.37 30.32
C TRP A 132 -0.52 22.96 31.03
N LEU A 133 -1.27 22.02 30.45
CA LEU A 133 -2.57 21.60 30.97
C LEU A 133 -2.49 20.39 31.92
N GLY A 134 -1.65 19.41 31.62
CA GLY A 134 -1.72 18.10 32.27
C GLY A 134 -0.71 17.89 33.40
N ARG A 135 0.51 18.43 33.29
CA ARG A 135 1.64 18.12 34.19
C ARG A 135 1.26 18.26 35.68
N GLU A 136 0.72 19.41 36.05
CA GLU A 136 0.35 19.75 37.43
C GLU A 136 -0.72 18.81 37.99
N GLY A 137 -1.70 18.41 37.17
CA GLY A 137 -2.76 17.51 37.57
C GLY A 137 -2.30 16.06 37.66
N VAL A 138 -1.45 15.61 36.73
CA VAL A 138 -0.87 14.25 36.75
C VAL A 138 0.06 14.07 37.94
N GLU A 139 0.86 15.07 38.29
CA GLU A 139 1.71 15.03 39.49
C GLU A 139 0.88 14.81 40.76
N LYS A 140 -0.29 15.46 40.85
CA LYS A 140 -1.22 15.28 41.98
C LYS A 140 -1.89 13.91 42.03
N LEU A 141 -2.15 13.27 40.87
CA LEU A 141 -2.85 11.99 40.80
C LEU A 141 -1.91 10.77 40.83
N ALA A 142 -0.73 10.89 40.20
CA ALA A 142 0.18 9.77 39.95
C ALA A 142 1.38 9.72 40.92
N GLY A 143 1.69 10.83 41.62
CA GLY A 143 2.70 10.90 42.68
C GLY A 143 3.99 10.14 42.36
N ASP A 144 4.29 9.12 43.16
CA ASP A 144 5.49 8.29 43.10
C ASP A 144 5.75 7.61 41.73
N ARG A 145 4.69 7.32 40.96
CA ARG A 145 4.85 6.72 39.61
C ARG A 145 5.40 7.72 38.61
N LEU A 146 4.99 8.99 38.72
CA LEU A 146 5.50 10.07 37.88
C LEU A 146 6.95 10.40 38.23
N GLU A 147 7.30 10.36 39.52
CA GLU A 147 8.66 10.63 39.98
C GLU A 147 9.69 9.63 39.43
N LYS A 148 9.33 8.34 39.37
CA LYS A 148 10.16 7.30 38.71
C LYS A 148 10.37 7.60 37.22
N LEU A 149 9.32 8.02 36.53
CA LEU A 149 9.39 8.37 35.11
C LEU A 149 10.21 9.66 34.88
N ASP A 150 10.09 10.63 35.77
CA ASP A 150 10.87 11.87 35.75
C ASP A 150 12.36 11.62 35.96
N LYS A 151 12.73 10.72 36.87
CA LYS A 151 14.12 10.32 37.07
C LYS A 151 14.69 9.68 35.80
N ALA A 152 13.95 8.74 35.20
CA ALA A 152 14.38 8.07 33.97
C ALA A 152 14.50 9.04 32.77
N THR A 153 13.58 10.01 32.65
CA THR A 153 13.61 11.02 31.58
C THR A 153 14.68 12.09 31.78
N ARG A 154 15.09 12.39 33.01
CA ARG A 154 16.25 13.26 33.28
C ARG A 154 17.57 12.58 32.92
N GLU A 155 17.71 11.31 33.25
CA GLU A 155 18.96 10.56 33.08
C GLU A 155 19.17 10.11 31.62
N TYR A 156 18.10 9.65 30.95
CA TYR A 156 18.19 9.07 29.59
C TYR A 156 17.27 9.74 28.56
N GLY A 157 16.66 10.89 28.88
CA GLY A 157 15.54 11.46 28.11
C GLY A 157 15.76 11.57 26.60
N PHE A 158 16.90 12.10 26.17
CA PHE A 158 17.24 12.21 24.75
C PHE A 158 17.30 10.84 24.07
N LYS A 159 18.11 9.93 24.63
CA LYS A 159 18.38 8.61 24.06
C LYS A 159 17.12 7.75 24.06
N SER A 160 16.38 7.73 25.17
CA SER A 160 15.13 6.97 25.30
C SER A 160 14.07 7.46 24.31
N LEU A 161 13.87 8.79 24.19
CA LEU A 161 12.91 9.34 23.26
C LEU A 161 13.31 9.09 21.80
N LEU A 162 14.59 9.28 21.47
CA LEU A 162 15.11 9.00 20.14
C LEU A 162 14.88 7.52 19.77
N THR A 163 15.20 6.59 20.67
CA THR A 163 14.94 5.15 20.45
C THR A 163 13.45 4.87 20.25
N LEU A 164 12.57 5.43 21.08
CA LEU A 164 11.12 5.23 20.94
C LEU A 164 10.57 5.79 19.63
N ARG A 165 11.14 6.89 19.10
CA ARG A 165 10.73 7.48 17.82
C ARG A 165 11.22 6.70 16.60
N LEU A 166 12.31 5.97 16.73
CA LEU A 166 12.80 5.07 15.68
C LEU A 166 11.99 3.76 15.62
N ILE A 167 11.21 3.45 16.66
CA ILE A 167 10.31 2.28 16.67
C ILE A 167 8.97 2.69 16.03
N PRO A 168 8.63 2.19 14.82
CA PRO A 168 7.41 2.61 14.10
C PRO A 168 6.11 2.15 14.76
N LEU A 169 6.18 1.24 15.75
CA LEU A 169 5.02 0.70 16.46
C LEU A 169 4.51 1.61 17.59
N VAL A 170 5.33 2.56 18.07
CA VAL A 170 4.93 3.42 19.20
C VAL A 170 3.98 4.52 18.72
N PRO A 171 2.77 4.67 19.28
CA PRO A 171 1.81 5.66 18.82
C PRO A 171 2.35 7.10 18.97
N PHE A 172 2.41 7.83 17.85
CA PHE A 172 3.03 9.16 17.76
C PHE A 172 2.47 10.16 18.79
N ASN A 173 1.15 10.26 18.89
CA ASN A 173 0.50 11.18 19.83
C ASN A 173 0.71 10.77 21.28
N ALA A 174 0.68 9.47 21.61
CA ALA A 174 0.96 9.00 22.96
C ALA A 174 2.34 9.45 23.44
N LEU A 175 3.34 9.39 22.56
CA LEU A 175 4.69 9.85 22.86
C LEU A 175 4.75 11.38 23.02
N ASN A 176 4.09 12.15 22.15
CA ASN A 176 4.08 13.61 22.22
C ASN A 176 3.40 14.16 23.49
N PHE A 177 2.16 13.74 23.74
CA PHE A 177 1.41 14.18 24.91
C PHE A 177 2.02 13.60 26.19
N GLY A 178 2.38 12.31 26.18
CA GLY A 178 2.95 11.62 27.34
C GLY A 178 4.28 12.20 27.81
N THR A 179 5.19 12.52 26.89
CA THR A 179 6.48 13.14 27.27
C THR A 179 6.32 14.54 27.84
N GLY A 180 5.32 15.32 27.39
CA GLY A 180 5.06 16.65 27.98
C GLY A 180 4.50 16.59 29.41
N LEU A 181 4.00 15.43 29.85
CA LEU A 181 3.64 15.19 31.24
C LEU A 181 4.86 14.84 32.11
N THR A 182 6.04 14.59 31.52
CA THR A 182 7.29 14.24 32.23
C THR A 182 8.20 15.45 32.46
N ALA A 183 9.27 15.25 33.24
CA ALA A 183 10.27 16.28 33.53
C ALA A 183 11.24 16.54 32.37
N MET A 184 11.01 15.96 31.19
CA MET A 184 11.83 16.17 30.02
C MET A 184 11.84 17.65 29.60
N SER A 185 13.02 18.20 29.34
CA SER A 185 13.13 19.57 28.84
C SER A 185 12.60 19.67 27.41
N TRP A 186 12.02 20.81 27.06
CA TRP A 186 11.55 21.07 25.70
C TRP A 186 12.67 20.95 24.66
N GLY A 187 13.87 21.45 24.96
CA GLY A 187 15.02 21.36 24.04
C GLY A 187 15.44 19.92 23.78
N THR A 188 15.46 19.07 24.82
CA THR A 188 15.73 17.64 24.69
C THR A 188 14.67 16.94 23.85
N TYR A 189 13.40 17.25 24.11
CA TYR A 189 12.28 16.71 23.36
C TYR A 189 12.32 17.13 21.88
N ALA A 190 12.49 18.41 21.61
CA ALA A 190 12.52 18.98 20.26
C ALA A 190 13.69 18.40 19.44
N ALA A 191 14.89 18.34 20.02
CA ALA A 191 16.06 17.78 19.34
C ALA A 191 15.88 16.27 19.04
N ALA A 192 15.42 15.48 20.02
CA ALA A 192 15.17 14.05 19.80
C ALA A 192 14.04 13.83 18.78
N THR A 193 13.06 14.73 18.72
CA THR A 193 11.93 14.65 17.79
C THR A 193 12.35 14.96 16.37
N VAL A 194 13.04 16.07 16.12
CA VAL A 194 13.54 16.44 14.79
C VAL A 194 14.37 15.30 14.19
N ILE A 195 15.26 14.69 14.98
CA ILE A 195 16.13 13.61 14.53
C ILE A 195 15.36 12.30 14.39
N GLY A 196 14.55 11.95 15.39
CA GLY A 196 13.90 10.64 15.46
C GLY A 196 12.79 10.43 14.45
N ILE A 197 12.09 11.49 14.04
CA ILE A 197 10.99 11.36 13.07
C ILE A 197 11.48 11.43 11.63
N PHE A 198 12.66 11.98 11.37
CA PHE A 198 13.13 12.25 10.02
C PHE A 198 13.26 10.99 9.16
N PRO A 199 13.93 9.89 9.61
CA PRO A 199 14.02 8.67 8.81
C PRO A 199 12.64 8.08 8.49
N GLY A 200 11.74 8.04 9.48
CA GLY A 200 10.36 7.58 9.26
C GLY A 200 9.61 8.48 8.27
N THR A 201 9.76 9.80 8.38
CA THR A 201 9.13 10.78 7.48
C THR A 201 9.58 10.59 6.04
N VAL A 202 10.87 10.34 5.80
CA VAL A 202 11.40 10.01 4.48
C VAL A 202 10.72 8.76 3.94
N VAL A 203 10.71 7.66 4.70
CA VAL A 203 10.15 6.39 4.22
C VAL A 203 8.63 6.46 4.01
N TYR A 204 7.88 7.11 4.90
CA TYR A 204 6.44 7.31 4.72
C TYR A 204 6.11 8.23 3.54
N THR A 205 6.92 9.27 3.31
CA THR A 205 6.73 10.17 2.16
C THR A 205 7.10 9.46 0.85
N MET A 206 8.17 8.66 0.84
CA MET A 206 8.54 7.79 -0.30
C MET A 206 7.45 6.76 -0.58
N PHE A 207 6.89 6.15 0.46
CA PHE A 207 5.78 5.22 0.31
C PHE A 207 4.54 5.91 -0.26
N ALA A 208 4.20 7.12 0.21
CA ALA A 208 3.08 7.90 -0.32
C ALA A 208 3.26 8.28 -1.79
N ASP A 209 4.45 8.80 -2.12
CA ASP A 209 4.83 9.19 -3.47
C ASP A 209 4.82 7.98 -4.41
N ALA A 210 5.41 6.85 -3.99
CA ALA A 210 5.40 5.59 -4.73
C ALA A 210 4.01 4.96 -4.86
N LEU A 211 3.15 5.07 -3.84
CA LEU A 211 1.76 4.60 -3.89
C LEU A 211 0.93 5.47 -4.86
N LEU A 212 1.22 6.76 -4.94
CA LEU A 212 0.51 7.70 -5.81
C LEU A 212 1.02 7.67 -7.25
N GLU A 213 2.33 7.56 -7.44
CA GLU A 213 2.94 7.22 -8.72
C GLU A 213 2.41 5.87 -9.17
N GLY A 214 2.45 4.83 -8.34
CA GLY A 214 1.91 3.50 -8.64
C GLY A 214 0.43 3.49 -8.99
N SER A 215 -0.39 4.36 -8.37
CA SER A 215 -1.82 4.48 -8.69
C SER A 215 -2.16 5.39 -9.87
N ARG A 216 -1.22 6.22 -10.34
CA ARG A 216 -1.41 7.12 -11.50
C ARG A 216 -0.69 6.64 -12.77
N ALA A 217 0.44 5.98 -12.58
CA ALA A 217 1.33 5.46 -13.60
C ALA A 217 2.10 4.28 -12.98
N ALA A 218 1.60 3.06 -13.18
CA ALA A 218 2.18 1.83 -12.66
C ALA A 218 3.57 1.53 -13.24
N SER A 219 4.54 2.31 -12.80
CA SER A 219 5.92 2.22 -13.21
C SER A 219 6.63 1.19 -12.34
N ARG A 220 7.49 0.38 -12.96
CA ARG A 220 8.41 -0.52 -12.26
C ARG A 220 9.21 0.23 -11.19
N GLU A 221 9.49 1.50 -11.42
CA GLU A 221 10.17 2.38 -10.48
C GLU A 221 9.32 2.67 -9.23
N ALA A 222 8.03 2.99 -9.38
CA ALA A 222 7.10 3.18 -8.27
C ALA A 222 6.91 1.88 -7.45
N PHE A 223 6.78 0.72 -8.11
CA PHE A 223 6.67 -0.57 -7.42
C PHE A 223 7.95 -0.95 -6.67
N ILE A 224 9.12 -0.77 -7.29
CA ILE A 224 10.42 -0.95 -6.61
C ILE A 224 10.54 0.05 -5.46
N ARG A 225 10.18 1.32 -5.64
CA ARG A 225 10.18 2.33 -4.56
C ARG A 225 9.22 1.94 -3.44
N MET A 226 8.08 1.31 -3.73
CA MET A 226 7.13 0.82 -2.73
C MET A 226 7.70 -0.38 -1.96
N ILE A 227 8.29 -1.37 -2.64
CA ILE A 227 8.97 -2.51 -2.00
C ILE A 227 10.16 -2.03 -1.18
N VAL A 228 10.98 -1.14 -1.73
CA VAL A 228 12.12 -0.54 -1.04
C VAL A 228 11.64 0.25 0.17
N SER A 229 10.57 1.04 0.05
CA SER A 229 9.98 1.76 1.19
C SER A 229 9.43 0.80 2.24
N GLY A 230 8.74 -0.28 1.84
CA GLY A 230 8.26 -1.32 2.74
C GLY A 230 9.39 -2.05 3.45
N ALA A 231 10.43 -2.45 2.72
CA ALA A 231 11.64 -3.05 3.26
C ALA A 231 12.39 -2.08 4.19
N LEU A 232 12.42 -0.79 3.86
CA LEU A 232 12.99 0.27 4.71
C LEU A 232 12.15 0.50 5.97
N LEU A 233 10.82 0.39 5.92
CA LEU A 233 9.96 0.43 7.12
C LEU A 233 10.26 -0.76 8.05
N VAL A 234 10.36 -1.95 7.47
CA VAL A 234 10.75 -3.16 8.21
C VAL A 234 12.15 -2.99 8.79
N LEU A 235 13.13 -2.52 8.01
CA LEU A 235 14.50 -2.28 8.47
C LEU A 235 14.56 -1.21 9.57
N LEU A 236 13.80 -0.12 9.44
CA LEU A 236 13.67 0.91 10.47
C LEU A 236 13.13 0.33 11.77
N SER A 237 12.20 -0.64 11.71
CA SER A 237 11.72 -1.34 12.90
C SER A 237 12.81 -2.14 13.63
N PHE A 238 13.83 -2.62 12.91
CA PHE A 238 14.98 -3.32 13.46
C PHE A 238 16.16 -2.39 13.81
N LEU A 239 16.13 -1.13 13.39
CA LEU A 239 17.21 -0.15 13.61
C LEU A 239 17.58 0.02 15.10
N PRO A 240 16.64 0.08 16.06
CA PRO A 240 16.97 0.12 17.49
C PRO A 240 17.79 -1.07 17.97
N THR A 241 17.49 -2.27 17.46
CA THR A 241 18.20 -3.52 17.77
C THR A 241 19.62 -3.49 17.20
N ILE A 242 19.77 -2.99 15.97
CA ILE A 242 21.06 -2.84 15.29
C ILE A 242 21.93 -1.81 16.01
N VAL A 243 21.39 -0.63 16.32
CA VAL A 243 22.10 0.45 17.04
C VAL A 243 22.56 -0.01 18.42
N LYS A 244 21.72 -0.76 19.15
CA LYS A 244 22.08 -1.35 20.45
C LYS A 244 23.24 -2.35 20.31
N LYS A 245 23.29 -3.13 19.23
CA LYS A 245 24.35 -4.12 18.97
C LYS A 245 25.66 -3.50 18.49
N MET A 246 25.60 -2.34 17.83
CA MET A 246 26.76 -1.67 17.21
C MET A 246 27.43 -0.59 18.08
N ASN A 247 26.90 -0.28 19.28
CA ASN A 247 27.46 0.70 20.23
C ASN A 247 27.82 2.09 19.62
N VAL A 248 27.01 2.57 18.68
CA VAL A 248 27.26 3.83 17.95
C VAL A 248 26.94 5.06 18.82
N LYS A 249 27.89 5.99 18.94
CA LYS A 249 27.71 7.28 19.64
C LYS A 249 27.11 8.31 18.69
N ILE A 250 25.82 8.61 18.82
CA ILE A 250 25.14 9.64 18.01
C ILE A 250 25.37 11.01 18.69
N ALA A 251 26.02 11.94 17.99
CA ALA A 251 26.31 13.28 18.50
C ALA A 251 25.12 14.25 18.29
N ASN A 252 24.79 15.04 19.32
CA ASN A 252 23.60 15.90 19.40
C ASN A 252 23.51 17.04 18.36
N ARG A 253 24.60 17.35 17.62
CA ARG A 253 24.66 18.51 16.70
C ARG A 253 24.47 18.16 15.23
N THR A 254 24.67 16.90 14.84
CA THR A 254 24.73 16.48 13.43
C THR A 254 23.34 16.40 12.79
N GLY A 255 22.30 16.08 13.56
CA GLY A 255 20.93 15.91 13.06
C GLY A 255 20.23 17.21 12.68
N LEU A 256 20.46 18.31 13.41
CA LEU A 256 19.92 19.63 13.07
C LEU A 256 20.59 20.18 11.79
N LEU A 257 21.89 19.94 11.63
CA LEU A 257 22.63 20.32 10.43
C LEU A 257 22.17 19.54 9.19
N LEU A 258 21.77 18.28 9.31
CA LEU A 258 21.24 17.48 8.20
C LEU A 258 19.89 18.00 7.69
N VAL A 259 18.98 18.39 8.60
CA VAL A 259 17.67 18.95 8.22
C VAL A 259 17.83 20.33 7.55
N VAL A 260 18.72 21.18 8.07
CA VAL A 260 19.01 22.50 7.49
C VAL A 260 19.78 22.38 6.17
N ALA A 261 20.74 21.47 6.07
CA ALA A 261 21.51 21.23 4.84
C ALA A 261 20.64 20.65 3.73
N PHE A 262 19.67 19.78 4.05
CA PHE A 262 18.73 19.24 3.06
C PHE A 262 17.72 20.30 2.59
N ALA A 263 17.21 21.13 3.50
CA ALA A 263 16.36 22.28 3.15
C ALA A 263 17.10 23.32 2.29
N ALA A 264 18.39 23.55 2.55
CA ALA A 264 19.23 24.42 1.74
C ALA A 264 19.58 23.80 0.38
N ALA A 265 19.89 22.50 0.30
CA ALA A 265 20.18 21.80 -0.95
C ALA A 265 18.95 21.74 -1.89
N ALA A 266 17.74 21.66 -1.33
CA ALA A 266 16.49 21.69 -2.10
C ALA A 266 16.11 23.08 -2.65
N SER A 267 16.74 24.16 -2.15
CA SER A 267 16.59 25.51 -2.71
C SER A 267 17.38 25.74 -4.00
N ALA A 268 18.22 24.77 -4.40
CA ALA A 268 18.93 24.74 -5.68
C ALA A 268 18.27 23.72 -6.63
N GLY A 269 17.05 24.04 -7.08
CA GLY A 269 16.35 23.34 -8.17
C GLY A 269 16.12 24.28 -9.37
N PRO A 270 16.05 23.76 -10.60
CA PRO A 270 16.16 24.55 -11.83
C PRO A 270 14.96 25.49 -12.01
N GLY A 271 15.23 26.68 -12.55
CA GLY A 271 14.21 27.65 -12.95
C GLY A 271 13.30 27.15 -14.07
N PRO A 272 12.23 27.90 -14.39
CA PRO A 272 11.23 27.48 -15.36
C PRO A 272 11.80 27.59 -16.78
N GLY A 273 11.92 26.47 -17.49
CA GLY A 273 12.24 26.49 -18.91
C GLY A 273 12.78 25.19 -19.47
N SER A 274 11.91 24.39 -20.09
CA SER A 274 11.99 24.08 -21.53
C SER A 274 10.91 23.05 -21.87
N ALA A 275 9.91 23.50 -22.62
CA ALA A 275 9.05 22.63 -23.39
C ALA A 275 9.94 21.88 -24.41
N LEU A 276 9.83 20.55 -24.44
CA LEU A 276 10.45 19.76 -25.51
C LEU A 276 9.56 19.80 -26.76
N PRO A 277 10.16 19.85 -27.96
CA PRO A 277 9.42 20.06 -29.19
C PRO A 277 8.67 18.79 -29.61
N VAL A 278 7.39 18.96 -29.93
CA VAL A 278 6.60 18.00 -30.70
C VAL A 278 6.67 18.44 -32.16
N SER A 279 7.23 17.60 -33.02
CA SER A 279 6.94 17.54 -34.47
C SER A 279 7.62 16.29 -35.04
N ARG A 280 6.98 15.41 -35.84
CA ARG A 280 6.38 15.68 -37.17
C ARG A 280 5.49 14.49 -37.65
N PRO A 281 4.81 14.60 -38.82
CA PRO A 281 3.38 14.34 -39.07
C PRO A 281 3.00 12.87 -39.33
N PRO A 282 1.69 12.53 -39.40
CA PRO A 282 1.26 11.15 -39.61
C PRO A 282 1.54 10.69 -41.04
N ALA A 283 2.09 9.48 -41.16
CA ALA A 283 2.05 8.73 -42.41
C ALA A 283 0.69 8.02 -42.48
N GLU A 284 -0.08 8.46 -43.47
CA GLU A 284 -1.18 7.77 -44.17
C GLU A 284 -2.15 6.91 -43.34
N THR A 285 -3.33 7.50 -43.19
CA THR A 285 -4.61 6.85 -42.88
C THR A 285 -4.81 5.55 -43.65
N GLY A 286 -4.83 4.44 -42.92
CA GLY A 286 -5.53 3.21 -43.29
C GLY A 286 -6.49 2.87 -42.16
N ASP A 287 -7.76 2.61 -42.48
CA ASP A 287 -8.87 2.32 -41.56
C ASP A 287 -8.67 1.03 -40.72
N ARG A 288 -7.68 0.99 -39.83
CA ARG A 288 -7.53 -0.10 -38.84
C ARG A 288 -7.28 0.50 -37.46
N VAL A 289 -8.38 0.95 -36.85
CA VAL A 289 -8.45 1.62 -35.53
C VAL A 289 -8.01 0.72 -34.38
N LEU A 290 -8.11 -0.61 -34.53
CA LEU A 290 -7.64 -1.64 -33.60
C LEU A 290 -7.21 -2.89 -34.39
N PRO A 291 -6.42 -3.82 -33.80
CA PRO A 291 -6.00 -5.05 -34.46
C PRO A 291 -7.20 -5.89 -34.88
N ASP A 292 -7.12 -6.50 -36.08
CA ASP A 292 -8.18 -7.33 -36.60
C ASP A 292 -8.41 -8.57 -35.70
N PRO A 293 -9.58 -8.71 -35.06
CA PRO A 293 -9.88 -9.84 -34.18
C PRO A 293 -9.96 -11.17 -34.91
N ALA A 294 -10.05 -11.17 -36.25
CA ALA A 294 -10.11 -12.39 -37.06
C ALA A 294 -8.85 -13.26 -36.89
N LEU A 295 -7.66 -12.66 -36.77
CA LEU A 295 -6.40 -13.41 -36.57
C LEU A 295 -6.40 -14.16 -35.24
N LEU A 296 -6.84 -13.52 -34.15
CA LEU A 296 -6.96 -14.20 -32.86
C LEU A 296 -8.08 -15.26 -32.88
N THR A 297 -9.18 -14.99 -33.58
CA THR A 297 -10.26 -15.96 -33.77
C THR A 297 -9.77 -17.20 -34.51
N GLU A 298 -8.94 -17.05 -35.55
CA GLU A 298 -8.30 -18.15 -36.26
C GLU A 298 -7.41 -18.99 -35.32
N VAL A 299 -6.61 -18.31 -34.48
CA VAL A 299 -5.76 -18.97 -33.47
C VAL A 299 -6.61 -19.78 -32.48
N LEU A 300 -7.66 -19.17 -31.92
CA LEU A 300 -8.49 -19.80 -30.91
C LEU A 300 -9.26 -21.00 -31.49
N SER A 301 -9.94 -20.82 -32.61
CA SER A 301 -10.72 -21.88 -33.26
C SER A 301 -9.87 -23.04 -33.79
N SER A 302 -8.63 -22.80 -34.23
CA SER A 302 -7.75 -23.85 -34.78
C SER A 302 -7.01 -24.65 -33.71
N HIS A 303 -6.86 -24.10 -32.50
CA HIS A 303 -5.99 -24.69 -31.47
C HIS A 303 -6.72 -25.03 -30.17
N LEU A 304 -8.04 -24.80 -30.08
CA LEU A 304 -8.84 -25.29 -28.98
C LEU A 304 -9.41 -26.69 -29.28
N ARG A 305 -9.32 -27.59 -28.30
CA ARG A 305 -9.98 -28.91 -28.31
C ARG A 305 -10.65 -29.14 -26.96
N GLU A 306 -11.96 -29.34 -26.97
CA GLU A 306 -12.75 -29.53 -25.73
C GLU A 306 -12.47 -28.42 -24.69
N HIS A 307 -12.34 -27.18 -25.16
CA HIS A 307 -12.02 -25.99 -24.35
C HIS A 307 -10.63 -25.97 -23.68
N ARG A 308 -9.72 -26.85 -24.10
CA ARG A 308 -8.30 -26.84 -23.76
C ARG A 308 -7.45 -26.43 -24.96
N VAL A 309 -6.23 -25.96 -24.72
CA VAL A 309 -5.36 -25.47 -25.79
C VAL A 309 -4.39 -26.58 -26.22
N ASP A 310 -4.31 -26.86 -27.51
CA ASP A 310 -3.25 -27.67 -28.11
C ASP A 310 -1.99 -26.80 -28.27
N TYR A 311 -1.24 -26.65 -27.17
CA TYR A 311 -0.04 -25.80 -27.15
C TYR A 311 1.07 -26.31 -28.07
N ALA A 312 1.12 -27.61 -28.33
CA ALA A 312 2.07 -28.19 -29.28
C ALA A 312 1.76 -27.71 -30.71
N ALA A 313 0.51 -27.88 -31.16
CA ALA A 313 0.08 -27.42 -32.47
C ALA A 313 0.15 -25.90 -32.63
N LEU A 314 -0.18 -25.14 -31.58
CA LEU A 314 -0.08 -23.68 -31.56
C LEU A 314 1.37 -23.21 -31.67
N LYS A 315 2.31 -23.91 -31.02
CA LYS A 315 3.74 -23.58 -31.11
C LYS A 315 4.28 -23.79 -32.53
N GLU A 316 3.84 -24.86 -33.20
CA GLU A 316 4.21 -25.16 -34.57
C GLU A 316 3.62 -24.14 -35.57
N ASN A 317 2.38 -23.69 -35.34
CA ASN A 317 1.66 -22.74 -36.19
C ASN A 317 1.49 -21.37 -35.52
N ARG A 318 2.57 -20.84 -34.95
CA ARG A 318 2.52 -19.60 -34.14
C ARG A 318 2.26 -18.32 -34.95
N GLU A 319 2.47 -18.33 -36.27
CA GLU A 319 2.51 -17.12 -37.10
C GLU A 319 1.26 -16.22 -36.98
N PRO A 320 0.00 -16.73 -37.02
CA PRO A 320 -1.18 -15.88 -36.85
C PRO A 320 -1.24 -15.19 -35.47
N LEU A 321 -0.78 -15.88 -34.41
CA LEU A 321 -0.66 -15.30 -33.07
C LEU A 321 0.43 -14.22 -33.02
N ASP A 322 1.55 -14.43 -33.70
CA ASP A 322 2.63 -13.44 -33.85
C ASP A 322 2.15 -12.17 -34.53
N GLN A 323 1.44 -12.31 -35.65
CA GLN A 323 0.87 -11.17 -36.38
C GLN A 323 -0.17 -10.40 -35.55
N TYR A 324 -1.03 -11.11 -34.82
CA TYR A 324 -2.01 -10.47 -33.93
C TYR A 324 -1.33 -9.65 -32.81
N LEU A 325 -0.30 -10.23 -32.18
CA LEU A 325 0.49 -9.57 -31.14
C LEU A 325 1.29 -8.37 -31.66
N GLU A 326 1.77 -8.42 -32.90
CA GLU A 326 2.38 -7.26 -33.56
C GLU A 326 1.36 -6.13 -33.76
N GLY A 327 0.13 -6.46 -34.17
CA GLY A 327 -0.98 -5.51 -34.23
C GLY A 327 -1.27 -4.87 -32.86
N LEU A 328 -1.37 -5.68 -31.80
CA LEU A 328 -1.53 -5.20 -30.43
C LEU A 328 -0.38 -4.26 -30.03
N ALA A 329 0.87 -4.60 -30.37
CA ALA A 329 2.03 -3.80 -30.07
C ALA A 329 2.05 -2.45 -30.83
N ALA A 330 1.59 -2.45 -32.09
CA ALA A 330 1.56 -1.30 -32.98
C ALA A 330 0.36 -0.36 -32.78
N THR A 331 -0.64 -0.78 -32.00
CA THR A 331 -1.84 0.02 -31.72
C THR A 331 -1.46 1.37 -31.10
N ASP A 332 -1.99 2.47 -31.64
CA ASP A 332 -1.78 3.80 -31.08
C ASP A 332 -2.51 3.95 -29.73
N PRO A 333 -1.83 4.38 -28.64
CA PRO A 333 -2.48 4.55 -27.35
C PRO A 333 -3.58 5.62 -27.33
N GLY A 334 -3.49 6.64 -28.18
CA GLY A 334 -4.48 7.70 -28.31
C GLY A 334 -5.76 7.19 -28.99
N GLU A 335 -5.62 6.39 -30.04
CA GLU A 335 -6.74 5.72 -30.71
C GLU A 335 -7.44 4.73 -29.77
N LEU A 336 -6.68 3.89 -29.07
CA LEU A 336 -7.24 2.99 -28.06
C LEU A 336 -7.97 3.76 -26.95
N ALA A 337 -7.44 4.90 -26.50
CA ALA A 337 -8.09 5.73 -25.49
C ALA A 337 -9.37 6.40 -26.00
N ALA A 338 -9.45 6.71 -27.29
CA ALA A 338 -10.62 7.29 -27.94
C ALA A 338 -11.72 6.26 -28.26
N ALA A 339 -11.39 4.97 -28.27
CA ALA A 339 -12.33 3.90 -28.54
C ALA A 339 -13.43 3.77 -27.46
N SER A 340 -14.56 3.17 -27.83
CA SER A 340 -15.68 2.92 -26.91
C SER A 340 -15.22 2.07 -25.71
N ARG A 341 -15.98 2.13 -24.60
CA ARG A 341 -15.68 1.29 -23.43
C ARG A 341 -15.57 -0.20 -23.82
N ASP A 342 -16.50 -0.67 -24.64
CA ASP A 342 -16.58 -2.09 -25.00
C ASP A 342 -15.49 -2.47 -25.99
N ALA A 343 -15.13 -1.60 -26.94
CA ALA A 343 -13.97 -1.81 -27.80
C ALA A 343 -12.66 -1.90 -27.01
N ARG A 344 -12.48 -1.03 -26.00
CA ARG A 344 -11.32 -1.10 -25.09
C ARG A 344 -11.32 -2.39 -24.27
N LEU A 345 -12.48 -2.79 -23.75
CA LEU A 345 -12.58 -3.97 -22.90
C LEU A 345 -12.30 -5.25 -23.70
N ALA A 346 -12.93 -5.39 -24.87
CA ALA A 346 -12.69 -6.46 -25.82
C ALA A 346 -11.20 -6.54 -26.21
N PHE A 347 -10.59 -5.40 -26.56
CA PHE A 347 -9.16 -5.31 -26.87
C PHE A 347 -8.28 -5.85 -25.73
N TRP A 348 -8.54 -5.44 -24.49
CA TRP A 348 -7.70 -5.83 -23.36
C TRP A 348 -7.91 -7.29 -22.91
N ILE A 349 -9.14 -7.83 -23.02
CA ILE A 349 -9.39 -9.26 -22.79
C ILE A 349 -8.63 -10.09 -23.83
N ASN A 350 -8.74 -9.72 -25.10
CA ASN A 350 -8.01 -10.38 -26.19
C ASN A 350 -6.49 -10.28 -26.00
N ALA A 351 -5.99 -9.11 -25.59
CA ALA A 351 -4.58 -8.91 -25.30
C ALA A 351 -4.10 -9.82 -24.16
N TYR A 352 -4.86 -9.91 -23.06
CA TYR A 352 -4.53 -10.82 -21.95
C TYR A 352 -4.35 -12.27 -22.45
N ASN A 353 -5.37 -12.77 -23.16
CA ASN A 353 -5.41 -14.15 -23.65
C ASN A 353 -4.29 -14.42 -24.66
N ALA A 354 -4.09 -13.54 -25.65
CA ALA A 354 -3.03 -13.68 -26.66
C ALA A 354 -1.63 -13.63 -26.04
N CYS A 355 -1.38 -12.70 -25.10
CA CYS A 355 -0.12 -12.60 -24.40
C CYS A 355 0.16 -13.85 -23.55
N MET A 356 -0.87 -14.40 -22.88
CA MET A 356 -0.73 -15.64 -22.11
C MET A 356 -0.44 -16.85 -22.99
N LEU A 357 -1.16 -17.01 -24.11
CA LEU A 357 -0.90 -18.06 -25.10
C LEU A 357 0.54 -18.00 -25.60
N ARG A 358 1.02 -16.81 -25.98
CA ARG A 358 2.43 -16.58 -26.38
C ARG A 358 3.40 -17.00 -25.30
N LEU A 359 3.16 -16.56 -24.06
CA LEU A 359 4.06 -16.81 -22.95
C LEU A 359 4.22 -18.32 -22.69
N VAL A 360 3.12 -19.08 -22.79
CA VAL A 360 3.16 -20.54 -22.65
C VAL A 360 3.94 -21.18 -23.79
N ILE A 361 3.64 -20.90 -25.06
CA ILE A 361 4.31 -21.57 -26.19
C ILE A 361 5.82 -21.27 -26.26
N ASP A 362 6.24 -20.09 -25.80
CA ASP A 362 7.67 -19.74 -25.71
C ASP A 362 8.42 -20.59 -24.66
N HIS A 363 7.69 -21.16 -23.69
CA HIS A 363 8.24 -22.04 -22.65
C HIS A 363 7.79 -23.50 -22.79
N TYR A 364 6.96 -23.82 -23.78
CA TYR A 364 6.40 -25.16 -23.97
C TYR A 364 7.43 -26.12 -24.61
N PRO A 365 7.54 -27.40 -24.19
CA PRO A 365 6.83 -28.01 -23.07
C PRO A 365 7.35 -27.49 -21.71
N LEU A 366 6.46 -27.37 -20.71
CA LEU A 366 6.83 -26.91 -19.36
C LEU A 366 7.62 -27.97 -18.54
N THR A 367 8.37 -28.83 -19.23
CA THR A 367 9.19 -29.90 -18.67
C THR A 367 10.61 -29.41 -18.38
N GLU A 368 10.97 -29.47 -17.10
CA GLU A 368 12.30 -29.27 -16.48
C GLU A 368 13.40 -28.52 -17.25
N GLU A 369 13.59 -27.24 -16.94
CA GLU A 369 14.92 -26.82 -16.51
C GLU A 369 15.03 -27.06 -15.00
N LYS A 370 16.05 -27.78 -14.54
CA LYS A 370 16.26 -28.11 -13.12
C LYS A 370 16.23 -26.81 -12.30
N PRO A 371 15.21 -26.57 -11.45
CA PRO A 371 15.19 -25.38 -10.65
C PRO A 371 16.41 -25.39 -9.72
N SER A 372 16.97 -24.20 -9.49
CA SER A 372 18.04 -23.99 -8.50
C SER A 372 17.60 -24.55 -7.14
N LEU A 373 18.55 -24.85 -6.26
CA LEU A 373 18.25 -25.41 -4.93
C LEU A 373 17.19 -24.60 -4.17
N LEU A 374 17.24 -23.26 -4.30
CA LEU A 374 16.24 -22.34 -3.75
C LEU A 374 14.86 -22.50 -4.42
N GLY A 375 14.84 -22.67 -5.74
CA GLY A 375 13.62 -22.90 -6.51
C GLY A 375 12.95 -24.24 -6.17
N ARG A 376 13.73 -25.29 -5.89
CA ARG A 376 13.20 -26.58 -5.41
C ARG A 376 12.54 -26.45 -4.05
N LEU A 377 13.19 -25.75 -3.11
CA LEU A 377 12.63 -25.52 -1.78
C LEU A 377 11.36 -24.68 -1.84
N ARG A 378 11.36 -23.60 -2.64
CA ARG A 378 10.17 -22.75 -2.86
C ARG A 378 9.00 -23.54 -3.45
N ASN A 379 9.24 -24.37 -4.47
CA ASN A 379 8.18 -25.12 -5.14
C ASN A 379 7.65 -26.26 -4.27
N ALA A 380 8.52 -26.93 -3.51
CA ALA A 380 8.11 -27.96 -2.55
C ALA A 380 7.29 -27.37 -1.37
N LEU A 381 7.58 -26.13 -0.96
CA LEU A 381 6.80 -25.41 0.05
C LEU A 381 5.46 -24.89 -0.47
N ALA A 382 5.29 -24.78 -1.78
CA ALA A 382 4.10 -24.18 -2.42
C ALA A 382 3.17 -25.21 -3.09
N ASP A 383 3.43 -26.51 -2.91
CA ASP A 383 2.63 -27.64 -3.45
C ASP A 383 2.28 -27.50 -4.94
N ARG A 384 3.26 -27.12 -5.77
CA ARG A 384 3.03 -26.84 -7.20
C ARG A 384 3.28 -28.07 -8.07
N PRO A 385 2.26 -28.59 -8.80
CA PRO A 385 2.39 -29.81 -9.57
C PRO A 385 3.44 -29.70 -10.69
N GLU A 386 3.83 -30.86 -11.22
CA GLU A 386 4.58 -30.96 -12.48
C GLU A 386 3.74 -30.40 -13.64
N ASN A 387 4.37 -29.87 -14.69
CA ASN A 387 3.66 -29.24 -15.82
C ASN A 387 2.69 -28.09 -15.43
N SER A 388 3.05 -27.34 -14.39
CA SER A 388 2.27 -26.18 -13.93
C SER A 388 2.68 -24.90 -14.63
N VAL A 389 1.73 -23.99 -14.83
CA VAL A 389 1.96 -22.62 -15.33
C VAL A 389 3.04 -21.89 -14.52
N TRP A 390 3.15 -22.17 -13.22
CA TRP A 390 4.17 -21.62 -12.33
C TRP A 390 5.61 -22.03 -12.63
N ARG A 391 5.83 -22.93 -13.60
CA ARG A 391 7.16 -23.26 -14.10
C ARG A 391 7.74 -22.12 -14.95
N ILE A 392 6.89 -21.28 -15.51
CA ILE A 392 7.31 -20.05 -16.19
C ILE A 392 7.74 -19.04 -15.12
N PRO A 393 9.01 -18.57 -15.12
CA PRO A 393 9.47 -17.61 -14.13
C PRO A 393 8.68 -16.30 -14.21
N ASP A 394 8.18 -15.85 -13.06
CA ASP A 394 7.45 -14.59 -12.92
C ASP A 394 6.26 -14.47 -13.89
N VAL A 395 5.58 -15.60 -14.14
CA VAL A 395 4.57 -15.77 -15.20
C VAL A 395 3.52 -14.67 -15.29
N PHE A 396 3.06 -14.11 -14.16
CA PHE A 396 2.04 -13.05 -14.16
C PHE A 396 2.61 -11.63 -13.99
N THR A 397 3.82 -11.50 -13.43
CA THR A 397 4.40 -10.20 -13.02
C THR A 397 5.45 -9.68 -14.00
N ARG A 398 6.06 -10.54 -14.81
CA ARG A 398 7.06 -10.13 -15.80
C ARG A 398 6.38 -9.47 -16.99
N LYS A 399 6.85 -8.28 -17.37
CA LYS A 399 6.49 -7.66 -18.65
C LYS A 399 7.08 -8.49 -19.79
N HIS A 400 6.24 -9.26 -20.46
CA HIS A 400 6.64 -10.25 -21.49
C HIS A 400 5.92 -10.00 -22.83
N CYS A 401 4.92 -9.12 -22.86
CA CYS A 401 4.14 -8.80 -24.05
C CYS A 401 4.16 -7.29 -24.30
N ARG A 402 4.13 -6.84 -25.55
CA ARG A 402 4.00 -5.41 -25.89
C ARG A 402 2.59 -5.15 -26.40
N VAL A 403 1.88 -4.21 -25.77
CA VAL A 403 0.51 -3.84 -26.13
C VAL A 403 0.37 -2.32 -26.04
N ALA A 404 -0.16 -1.71 -27.11
CA ALA A 404 -0.27 -0.28 -27.31
C ALA A 404 1.05 0.45 -27.00
N GLY A 405 2.13 0.04 -27.67
CA GLY A 405 3.46 0.63 -27.52
C GLY A 405 4.22 0.34 -26.20
N ALA A 406 3.58 -0.25 -25.19
CA ALA A 406 4.17 -0.46 -23.86
C ALA A 406 4.35 -1.95 -23.51
N GLY A 407 5.39 -2.29 -22.75
CA GLY A 407 5.55 -3.63 -22.19
C GLY A 407 4.58 -3.88 -21.03
N ARG A 408 3.83 -4.99 -21.09
CA ARG A 408 2.76 -5.39 -20.18
C ARG A 408 3.00 -6.78 -19.59
N SER A 409 2.55 -6.99 -18.35
CA SER A 409 2.40 -8.31 -17.71
C SER A 409 0.91 -8.71 -17.63
N GLN A 410 0.60 -9.97 -17.32
CA GLN A 410 -0.77 -10.42 -17.08
C GLN A 410 -1.40 -9.64 -15.93
N ASP A 411 -0.68 -9.49 -14.81
CA ASP A 411 -1.16 -8.76 -13.63
C ASP A 411 -1.52 -7.31 -13.98
N GLU A 412 -0.70 -6.64 -14.78
CA GLU A 412 -0.96 -5.26 -15.23
C GLU A 412 -2.22 -5.19 -16.09
N ILE A 413 -2.37 -6.08 -17.08
CA ILE A 413 -3.56 -6.11 -17.93
C ILE A 413 -4.81 -6.39 -17.08
N GLU A 414 -4.75 -7.38 -16.19
CA GLU A 414 -5.88 -7.82 -15.36
C GLU A 414 -6.25 -6.80 -14.28
N HIS A 415 -5.31 -6.45 -13.42
CA HIS A 415 -5.57 -5.70 -12.19
C HIS A 415 -5.58 -4.18 -12.38
N GLU A 416 -4.79 -3.67 -13.32
CA GLU A 416 -4.63 -2.22 -13.49
C GLU A 416 -5.43 -1.68 -14.67
N ILE A 417 -5.86 -2.54 -15.60
CA ILE A 417 -6.57 -2.12 -16.81
C ILE A 417 -8.00 -2.66 -16.86
N ILE A 418 -8.24 -3.98 -16.96
CA ILE A 418 -9.60 -4.50 -17.17
C ILE A 418 -10.46 -4.50 -15.91
N ARG A 419 -9.93 -4.87 -14.73
CA ARG A 419 -10.71 -4.86 -13.47
C ARG A 419 -11.25 -3.47 -13.11
N PRO A 420 -10.47 -2.38 -13.20
CA PRO A 420 -10.99 -1.02 -12.98
C PRO A 420 -12.09 -0.57 -13.95
N MET A 421 -12.32 -1.28 -15.06
CA MET A 421 -13.42 -0.98 -15.98
C MET A 421 -14.78 -1.44 -15.43
N GLY A 422 -14.81 -2.18 -14.32
CA GLY A 422 -16.02 -2.51 -13.56
C GLY A 422 -16.94 -3.50 -14.27
N GLU A 423 -16.37 -4.42 -15.06
CA GLU A 423 -17.10 -5.53 -15.68
C GLU A 423 -16.74 -6.83 -14.97
N PRO A 424 -17.59 -7.39 -14.10
CA PRO A 424 -17.27 -8.62 -13.36
C PRO A 424 -17.14 -9.85 -14.26
N ARG A 425 -17.76 -9.87 -15.45
CA ARG A 425 -17.73 -11.03 -16.36
C ARG A 425 -16.35 -11.30 -16.98
N ILE A 426 -15.40 -10.36 -16.86
CA ILE A 426 -14.02 -10.57 -17.30
C ILE A 426 -13.37 -11.79 -16.63
N HIS A 427 -13.78 -12.11 -15.40
CA HIS A 427 -13.27 -13.26 -14.63
C HIS A 427 -13.66 -14.61 -15.23
N PHE A 428 -14.53 -14.63 -16.24
CA PHE A 428 -14.86 -15.81 -17.03
C PHE A 428 -14.27 -15.75 -18.45
N ALA A 429 -13.73 -14.59 -18.85
CA ALA A 429 -13.28 -14.30 -20.20
C ALA A 429 -11.75 -14.32 -20.36
N VAL A 430 -11.00 -14.13 -19.27
CA VAL A 430 -9.54 -14.21 -19.24
C VAL A 430 -9.06 -15.59 -18.77
N ASN A 431 -8.07 -16.16 -19.46
CA ASN A 431 -7.55 -17.48 -19.17
C ASN A 431 -6.06 -17.43 -18.82
N CYS A 432 -5.75 -17.85 -17.60
CA CYS A 432 -4.41 -17.91 -17.02
C CYS A 432 -3.60 -19.17 -17.39
N ALA A 433 -4.05 -19.94 -18.37
CA ALA A 433 -3.48 -21.22 -18.84
C ALA A 433 -3.50 -22.39 -17.83
N ALA A 434 -4.02 -22.22 -16.62
CA ALA A 434 -4.19 -23.33 -15.67
C ALA A 434 -5.44 -24.15 -15.99
N ALA A 435 -5.43 -25.44 -15.63
CA ALA A 435 -6.48 -26.41 -15.90
C ALA A 435 -7.83 -26.02 -15.27
N SER A 436 -7.78 -25.36 -14.10
CA SER A 436 -8.98 -24.83 -13.43
C SER A 436 -9.36 -23.40 -13.86
N CYS A 437 -8.61 -22.71 -14.73
CA CYS A 437 -9.04 -21.39 -15.22
C CYS A 437 -10.38 -21.54 -15.97
N PRO A 438 -11.24 -20.50 -15.99
CA PRO A 438 -12.35 -20.41 -16.94
C PRO A 438 -11.86 -20.68 -18.35
N VAL A 439 -12.70 -21.32 -19.17
CA VAL A 439 -12.30 -21.73 -20.52
C VAL A 439 -12.06 -20.52 -21.43
N LEU A 440 -11.24 -20.71 -22.45
CA LEU A 440 -11.11 -19.70 -23.51
C LEU A 440 -12.34 -19.73 -24.41
N ALA A 441 -12.80 -18.54 -24.82
CA ALA A 441 -13.73 -18.42 -25.94
C ALA A 441 -13.08 -18.94 -27.23
N GLU A 442 -13.89 -19.51 -28.12
CA GLU A 442 -13.44 -20.02 -29.43
C GLU A 442 -13.22 -18.91 -30.46
N GLU A 443 -13.61 -17.69 -30.11
CA GLU A 443 -13.49 -16.48 -30.93
C GLU A 443 -12.94 -15.32 -30.10
N ALA A 444 -12.35 -14.33 -30.78
CA ALA A 444 -11.92 -13.11 -30.13
C ALA A 444 -13.14 -12.25 -29.73
N TYR A 445 -13.00 -11.52 -28.64
CA TYR A 445 -14.03 -10.58 -28.21
C TYR A 445 -14.08 -9.36 -29.13
N VAL A 446 -15.28 -8.90 -29.48
CA VAL A 446 -15.48 -7.70 -30.32
C VAL A 446 -16.49 -6.77 -29.69
N ALA A 447 -16.37 -5.47 -29.93
CA ALA A 447 -17.17 -4.45 -29.25
C ALA A 447 -18.67 -4.63 -29.48
N GLU A 448 -19.04 -5.04 -30.70
CA GLU A 448 -20.40 -5.16 -31.18
C GLU A 448 -21.18 -6.28 -30.47
N HIS A 449 -20.48 -7.32 -30.02
CA HIS A 449 -21.07 -8.53 -29.42
C HIS A 449 -20.55 -8.81 -28.01
N LEU A 450 -19.80 -7.88 -27.42
CA LEU A 450 -19.06 -8.13 -26.17
C LEU A 450 -19.97 -8.61 -25.04
N ASP A 451 -21.13 -7.98 -24.87
CA ASP A 451 -22.09 -8.32 -23.81
C ASP A 451 -22.59 -9.78 -23.95
N GLU A 452 -23.00 -10.17 -25.15
CA GLU A 452 -23.46 -11.52 -25.49
C GLU A 452 -22.33 -12.55 -25.34
N GLN A 453 -21.10 -12.20 -25.74
CA GLN A 453 -19.93 -13.06 -25.61
C GLN A 453 -19.54 -13.29 -24.15
N LEU A 454 -19.60 -12.25 -23.32
CA LEU A 454 -19.33 -12.33 -21.89
C LEU A 454 -20.40 -13.15 -21.16
N ASP A 455 -21.69 -12.95 -21.46
CA ASP A 455 -22.77 -13.75 -20.90
C ASP A 455 -22.63 -15.23 -21.27
N ARG A 456 -22.29 -15.52 -22.53
CA ARG A 456 -22.02 -16.90 -22.97
C ARG A 456 -20.90 -17.55 -22.17
N GLN A 457 -19.84 -16.82 -21.80
CA GLN A 457 -18.79 -17.38 -20.95
C GLN A 457 -19.27 -17.71 -19.54
N VAL A 458 -20.15 -16.89 -18.97
CA VAL A 458 -20.77 -17.17 -17.67
C VAL A 458 -21.62 -18.44 -17.74
N GLU A 459 -22.45 -18.57 -18.79
CA GLU A 459 -23.27 -19.77 -19.01
C GLU A 459 -22.40 -21.03 -19.19
N ILE A 460 -21.32 -20.94 -19.98
CA ILE A 460 -20.37 -22.03 -20.14
C ILE A 460 -19.73 -22.38 -18.79
N PHE A 461 -19.31 -21.39 -18.00
CA PHE A 461 -18.77 -21.61 -16.66
C PHE A 461 -19.78 -22.33 -15.75
N MET A 462 -21.04 -21.91 -15.76
CA MET A 462 -22.11 -22.53 -14.96
C MET A 462 -22.46 -23.95 -15.40
N SER A 463 -22.32 -24.26 -16.70
CA SER A 463 -22.61 -25.58 -17.24
C SER A 463 -21.61 -26.67 -16.80
N ARG A 464 -20.49 -26.28 -16.18
CA ARG A 464 -19.37 -27.16 -15.83
C ARG A 464 -19.39 -27.52 -14.34
N PRO A 465 -19.65 -28.78 -13.95
CA PRO A 465 -19.76 -29.19 -12.55
C PRO A 465 -18.48 -29.01 -11.70
N GLU A 466 -17.32 -28.91 -12.34
CA GLU A 466 -16.04 -28.60 -11.72
C GLU A 466 -15.80 -27.09 -11.50
N GLN A 467 -16.65 -26.23 -12.07
CA GLN A 467 -16.58 -24.77 -11.98
C GLN A 467 -17.74 -24.20 -11.15
N TYR A 468 -18.93 -24.78 -11.27
CA TYR A 468 -20.16 -24.34 -10.61
C TYR A 468 -21.05 -25.53 -10.23
N ARG A 469 -21.47 -25.61 -8.96
CA ARG A 469 -22.53 -26.54 -8.51
C ARG A 469 -23.40 -25.89 -7.45
N LEU A 470 -24.69 -25.76 -7.75
CA LEU A 470 -25.72 -25.43 -6.79
C LEU A 470 -26.43 -26.72 -6.34
N GLN A 471 -26.35 -27.03 -5.05
CA GLN A 471 -26.96 -28.22 -4.46
C GLN A 471 -28.02 -27.83 -3.45
N GLU A 472 -29.21 -28.40 -3.61
CA GLU A 472 -30.27 -28.33 -2.62
C GLU A 472 -29.86 -29.04 -1.32
N GLY A 473 -30.28 -28.48 -0.19
CA GLY A 473 -29.95 -29.01 1.13
C GLY A 473 -30.51 -28.14 2.25
N ASN A 474 -30.26 -28.53 3.50
CA ASN A 474 -30.58 -27.72 4.67
C ASN A 474 -29.31 -27.51 5.53
N PRO A 475 -28.51 -26.46 5.24
CA PRO A 475 -28.74 -25.42 4.23
C PRO A 475 -28.28 -25.81 2.81
N PRO A 476 -28.73 -25.11 1.75
CA PRO A 476 -28.22 -25.26 0.39
C PRO A 476 -26.72 -24.92 0.32
N VAL A 477 -26.03 -25.49 -0.67
CA VAL A 477 -24.59 -25.28 -0.88
C VAL A 477 -24.34 -24.85 -2.32
N LEU A 478 -23.69 -23.70 -2.47
CA LEU A 478 -23.13 -23.21 -3.73
C LEU A 478 -21.63 -23.45 -3.72
N ALA A 479 -21.18 -24.44 -4.49
CA ALA A 479 -19.76 -24.73 -4.69
C ALA A 479 -19.27 -24.04 -5.98
N LEU A 480 -18.22 -23.24 -5.87
CA LEU A 480 -17.70 -22.39 -6.94
C LEU A 480 -16.21 -22.63 -7.19
N ASN A 481 -15.75 -22.29 -8.39
CA ASN A 481 -14.33 -22.18 -8.65
C ASN A 481 -13.67 -21.15 -7.71
N LYS A 482 -12.45 -21.47 -7.27
CA LYS A 482 -11.62 -20.65 -6.37
C LYS A 482 -11.34 -19.23 -6.89
N VAL A 483 -11.44 -18.99 -8.20
CA VAL A 483 -11.36 -17.66 -8.80
C VAL A 483 -12.35 -16.68 -8.16
N LEU A 484 -13.53 -17.16 -7.74
CA LEU A 484 -14.55 -16.32 -7.09
C LEU A 484 -14.31 -16.09 -5.60
N ASP A 485 -13.40 -16.86 -4.98
CA ASP A 485 -12.87 -16.54 -3.65
C ASP A 485 -11.88 -15.37 -3.75
N TRP A 486 -10.96 -15.44 -4.73
CA TRP A 486 -9.92 -14.43 -4.92
C TRP A 486 -10.47 -13.09 -5.40
N TYR A 487 -11.49 -13.13 -6.28
CA TYR A 487 -12.06 -11.95 -6.92
C TYR A 487 -13.48 -11.63 -6.49
N GLY A 488 -13.98 -12.23 -5.39
CA GLY A 488 -15.34 -12.01 -4.90
C GLY A 488 -15.69 -10.54 -4.65
N GLU A 489 -14.72 -9.69 -4.28
CA GLU A 489 -14.92 -8.25 -4.11
C GLU A 489 -15.40 -7.54 -5.39
N ASP A 490 -14.99 -8.00 -6.57
CA ASP A 490 -15.42 -7.42 -7.85
C ASP A 490 -16.91 -7.66 -8.13
N PHE A 491 -17.52 -8.60 -7.41
CA PHE A 491 -18.95 -8.89 -7.44
C PHE A 491 -19.70 -8.25 -6.26
N GLY A 492 -19.00 -7.64 -5.30
CA GLY A 492 -19.57 -7.13 -4.04
C GLY A 492 -19.54 -8.14 -2.89
N GLY A 493 -18.51 -9.00 -2.86
CA GLY A 493 -18.31 -10.06 -1.86
C GLY A 493 -19.15 -11.30 -2.14
N SER A 494 -19.19 -12.25 -1.18
CA SER A 494 -19.89 -13.52 -1.34
C SER A 494 -21.39 -13.38 -1.62
N GLU A 495 -22.07 -12.41 -1.00
CA GLU A 495 -23.47 -12.08 -1.28
C GLU A 495 -23.66 -11.49 -2.68
N GLY A 496 -22.67 -10.73 -3.14
CA GLY A 496 -22.61 -10.19 -4.49
C GLY A 496 -22.50 -11.28 -5.56
N VAL A 497 -21.62 -12.28 -5.32
CA VAL A 497 -21.48 -13.47 -6.17
C VAL A 497 -22.79 -14.26 -6.25
N LYS A 498 -23.46 -14.50 -5.12
CA LYS A 498 -24.79 -15.15 -5.11
C LYS A 498 -25.82 -14.36 -5.92
N ARG A 499 -25.86 -13.03 -5.76
CA ARG A 499 -26.77 -12.17 -6.53
C ARG A 499 -26.46 -12.19 -8.03
N PHE A 500 -25.18 -12.20 -8.40
CA PHE A 500 -24.74 -12.29 -9.79
C PHE A 500 -25.27 -13.57 -10.45
N PHE A 501 -24.99 -14.74 -9.86
CA PHE A 501 -25.49 -16.01 -10.43
C PHE A 501 -27.00 -16.17 -10.36
N ALA A 502 -27.69 -15.54 -9.40
CA ALA A 502 -29.15 -15.53 -9.37
C ALA A 502 -29.78 -14.80 -10.59
N GLY A 503 -28.99 -14.08 -11.38
CA GLY A 503 -29.41 -13.52 -12.67
C GLY A 503 -29.31 -14.49 -13.85
N TYR A 504 -28.51 -15.56 -13.72
CA TYR A 504 -28.30 -16.59 -14.74
C TYR A 504 -28.99 -17.92 -14.42
N GLU A 505 -29.43 -18.10 -13.17
CA GLU A 505 -30.18 -19.28 -12.73
C GLU A 505 -31.68 -19.20 -13.07
N GLU A 506 -32.29 -20.38 -13.21
CA GLU A 506 -33.75 -20.48 -13.26
C GLU A 506 -34.40 -20.07 -11.93
N ALA A 507 -35.73 -19.88 -11.92
CA ALA A 507 -36.44 -19.30 -10.77
C ALA A 507 -36.20 -20.06 -9.44
N GLU A 508 -36.07 -21.38 -9.49
CA GLU A 508 -35.79 -22.22 -8.32
C GLU A 508 -34.35 -22.02 -7.81
N GLY A 509 -33.34 -22.13 -8.71
CA GLY A 509 -31.94 -21.89 -8.38
C GLY A 509 -31.69 -20.47 -7.88
N ALA A 510 -32.30 -19.47 -8.51
CA ALA A 510 -32.25 -18.08 -8.07
C ALA A 510 -32.86 -17.90 -6.68
N GLY A 511 -33.89 -18.69 -6.33
CA GLY A 511 -34.46 -18.75 -4.98
C GLY A 511 -33.46 -19.24 -3.95
N LEU A 512 -32.75 -20.35 -4.24
CA LEU A 512 -31.70 -20.89 -3.38
C LEU A 512 -30.56 -19.88 -3.18
N LEU A 513 -30.12 -19.21 -4.25
CA LEU A 513 -29.04 -18.23 -4.17
C LEU A 513 -29.40 -16.97 -3.36
N ARG A 514 -30.69 -16.59 -3.34
CA ARG A 514 -31.18 -15.47 -2.53
C ARG A 514 -31.40 -15.83 -1.06
N ASP A 515 -31.37 -17.11 -0.70
CA ASP A 515 -31.44 -17.55 0.69
C ASP A 515 -30.14 -17.17 1.44
N PRO A 516 -30.22 -16.38 2.53
CA PRO A 516 -29.06 -16.06 3.36
C PRO A 516 -28.39 -17.29 3.99
N ALA A 517 -29.10 -18.41 4.14
CA ALA A 517 -28.56 -19.66 4.68
C ALA A 517 -27.68 -20.43 3.67
N THR A 518 -27.76 -20.14 2.37
CA THR A 518 -26.96 -20.81 1.35
C THR A 518 -25.47 -20.60 1.60
N ARG A 519 -24.76 -21.70 1.86
CA ARG A 519 -23.32 -21.69 2.11
C ARG A 519 -22.56 -21.63 0.81
N VAL A 520 -21.50 -20.86 0.79
CA VAL A 520 -20.56 -20.81 -0.34
C VAL A 520 -19.32 -21.63 0.02
N GLU A 521 -18.97 -22.56 -0.84
CA GLU A 521 -17.76 -23.38 -0.75
C GLU A 521 -16.96 -23.26 -2.06
N TYR A 522 -15.66 -23.54 -2.00
CA TYR A 522 -14.78 -23.40 -3.17
C TYR A 522 -14.09 -24.71 -3.52
N PHE A 523 -13.99 -25.01 -4.82
CA PHE A 523 -13.21 -26.12 -5.32
C PHE A 523 -11.70 -25.90 -5.12
N GLU A 524 -10.94 -26.99 -5.08
CA GLU A 524 -9.49 -26.91 -5.20
C GLU A 524 -9.10 -26.44 -6.60
N TYR A 525 -8.01 -25.67 -6.69
CA TYR A 525 -7.58 -25.06 -7.94
C TYR A 525 -6.36 -25.77 -8.52
N ASP A 526 -6.56 -26.45 -9.65
CA ASP A 526 -5.51 -27.15 -10.36
C ASP A 526 -4.69 -26.19 -11.24
N TRP A 527 -3.44 -25.99 -10.84
CA TRP A 527 -2.46 -25.15 -11.52
C TRP A 527 -1.67 -25.86 -12.64
N THR A 528 -1.98 -27.13 -12.95
CA THR A 528 -1.44 -27.79 -14.15
C THR A 528 -1.87 -27.03 -15.41
N LEU A 529 -1.08 -27.14 -16.48
CA LEU A 529 -1.40 -26.46 -17.74
C LEU A 529 -2.69 -27.03 -18.37
N ASN A 530 -3.56 -26.17 -18.91
CA ASN A 530 -4.77 -26.54 -19.65
C ASN A 530 -4.47 -27.07 -21.07
N ASP A 531 -3.60 -28.09 -21.13
CA ASP A 531 -3.10 -28.69 -22.36
C ASP A 531 -4.08 -29.75 -22.90
N ALA A 532 -4.36 -29.68 -24.21
CA ALA A 532 -5.16 -30.67 -24.95
C ALA A 532 -4.31 -31.84 -25.50
N GLY A 533 -2.99 -31.71 -25.52
CA GLY A 533 -2.06 -32.73 -26.05
C GLY A 533 -1.80 -33.91 -25.10
N ARG A 534 -2.59 -34.08 -24.04
CA ARG A 534 -2.44 -35.12 -23.02
C ARG A 534 -3.73 -35.86 -22.73
#